data_AF-A0A844HNK9-F1
#
_entry.id   AF-A0A844HNK9-F1
#
_cell.length_a   1.000
_cell.length_b   1.000
_cell.length_c   1.000
_cell.angle_alpha   90.00
_cell.angle_beta   90.00
_cell.angle_gamma   90.00
#
_symmetry.space_group_name_H-M   'P 1'
#
loop_
_entity.id
_entity.type
_entity.pdbx_description
1 polymer ?
#
loop_
_entity_poly.entity_id
_entity_poly.type
_entity_poly.pdbx_seq_one_letter_code
_entity_poly.pdbx_strand_id
1 'polypeptide(L)' 'MGFSPAQVGQMTPWEFMACLEGFGRANGWKPGGGGGAADAITDEQLAALGIEGF' A
#
# COMPACT_ATOMS: atom_id res chain seq x y z
N MET A 1 -9.26 -12.43 -12.29
CA MET A 1 -10.49 -11.62 -12.50
C MET A 1 -10.36 -10.37 -11.64
N GLY A 2 -10.55 -9.18 -12.20
CA GLY A 2 -10.42 -7.89 -11.52
C GLY A 2 -11.38 -6.87 -12.13
N PHE A 3 -11.43 -5.67 -11.56
CA PHE A 3 -12.28 -4.59 -12.05
C PHE A 3 -11.70 -3.97 -13.32
N SER A 4 -12.56 -3.66 -14.28
CA SER A 4 -12.18 -2.83 -15.41
C SER A 4 -11.95 -1.37 -14.96
N PRO A 5 -11.16 -0.56 -15.69
CA PRO A 5 -10.97 0.85 -15.36
C PRO A 5 -12.28 1.64 -15.24
N ALA A 6 -13.26 1.33 -16.09
CA ALA A 6 -14.58 1.96 -16.03
C ALA A 6 -15.32 1.63 -14.72
N GLN A 7 -15.23 0.38 -14.25
CA GLN A 7 -15.83 -0.01 -12.97
C GLN A 7 -15.14 0.68 -11.79
N VAL A 8 -13.81 0.81 -11.82
CA VAL A 8 -13.07 1.57 -10.79
C VAL A 8 -13.48 3.05 -10.78
N GLY A 9 -13.66 3.65 -11.96
CA GLY A 9 -14.10 5.05 -12.07
C GLY A 9 -15.52 5.33 -11.56
N GLN A 10 -16.34 4.29 -11.37
CA GLN A 10 -17.69 4.41 -10.80
C GLN A 10 -17.71 4.14 -9.29
N MET A 11 -16.61 3.65 -8.70
CA MET A 11 -16.52 3.40 -7.26
C MET A 11 -16.30 4.69 -6.50
N THR A 12 -16.89 4.75 -5.31
CA THR A 12 -16.47 5.72 -4.31
C THR A 12 -15.03 5.42 -3.85
N PRO A 13 -14.30 6.43 -3.34
CA PRO A 13 -12.95 6.21 -2.80
C PRO A 13 -12.93 5.15 -1.69
N TRP A 14 -13.98 5.08 -0.87
CA TRP A 14 -14.08 4.08 0.20
C TRP A 14 -14.24 2.66 -0.36
N GLU A 15 -15.13 2.45 -1.34
CA GLU A 15 -15.34 1.13 -1.97
C GLU A 15 -14.08 0.61 -2.63
N PHE A 16 -13.33 1.49 -3.30
CA PHE A 16 -12.05 1.14 -3.89
C PHE A 16 -11.05 0.67 -2.82
N MET A 17 -10.94 1.40 -1.71
CA MET A 17 -10.04 1.05 -0.61
C MET A 17 -10.44 -0.27 0.06
N ALA A 18 -11.73 -0.52 0.26
CA ALA A 18 -12.22 -1.78 0.81
C ALA A 18 -11.88 -2.98 -0.10
N CYS A 19 -12.00 -2.82 -1.43
CA CYS A 19 -11.61 -3.84 -2.39
C CYS A 19 -10.10 -4.10 -2.38
N LEU A 20 -9.30 -3.02 -2.35
CA LEU A 20 -7.84 -3.10 -2.27
C LEU A 20 -7.39 -3.82 -1.00
N GLU A 21 -7.98 -3.48 0.14
CA GLU A 21 -7.67 -4.11 1.42
C GLU A 21 -8.02 -5.60 1.42
N GLY A 22 -9.20 -5.97 0.91
CA GLY A 22 -9.62 -7.36 0.77
C GLY A 22 -8.68 -8.17 -0.13
N PHE A 23 -8.29 -7.60 -1.27
CA PHE A 23 -7.28 -8.20 -2.16
C PHE A 23 -5.94 -8.36 -1.44
N GLY A 24 -5.49 -7.33 -0.75
CA GLY A 24 -4.24 -7.36 0.00
C GLY A 24 -4.22 -8.49 1.01
N ARG A 25 -5.23 -8.57 1.89
CA ARG A 25 -5.36 -9.63 2.90
C ARG A 25 -5.36 -11.03 2.26
N ALA A 26 -6.09 -11.21 1.16
CA ALA A 26 -6.15 -12.48 0.44
C ALA A 26 -4.81 -12.90 -0.20
N ASN A 27 -3.95 -11.93 -0.51
CA ASN A 27 -2.62 -12.16 -1.10
C ASN A 27 -1.49 -12.02 -0.07
N GLY A 28 -1.80 -12.10 1.23
CA GLY A 28 -0.82 -12.09 2.29
C GLY A 28 -0.19 -10.72 2.58
N TRP A 29 -0.82 -9.62 2.13
CA TRP A 29 -0.43 -8.30 2.60
C TRP A 29 -0.66 -8.26 4.10
N LYS A 30 0.41 -7.99 4.84
CA LYS A 30 0.32 -7.79 6.27
C LYS A 30 -0.35 -6.44 6.49
N PRO A 31 -1.36 -6.33 7.38
CA PRO A 31 -1.83 -5.03 7.83
C PRO A 31 -0.68 -4.37 8.59
N GLY A 32 0.18 -3.64 7.86
CA GLY A 32 1.11 -2.69 8.45
C GLY A 32 0.26 -1.57 9.02
N GLY A 33 0.22 -1.46 10.35
CA GLY A 33 -0.50 -0.35 10.98
C GLY A 33 0.11 0.96 10.48
N GLY A 34 -0.63 1.74 9.69
CA GLY A 34 -0.31 3.14 9.36
C GLY A 34 1.05 3.46 8.72
N GLY A 35 1.95 2.50 8.56
CA GLY A 35 3.30 2.66 8.07
C GLY A 35 3.44 2.05 6.69
N GLY A 36 3.65 2.89 5.68
CA GLY A 36 4.08 2.42 4.36
C GLY A 36 5.40 1.66 4.46
N ALA A 37 5.89 1.17 3.32
CA ALA A 37 7.22 0.53 3.21
C ALA A 37 8.39 1.37 3.80
N ALA A 38 8.15 2.65 4.12
CA ALA A 38 9.05 3.52 4.88
C ALA A 38 9.37 3.01 6.30
N ASP A 39 8.40 2.43 7.04
CA ASP A 39 8.64 1.94 8.42
C ASP A 39 9.41 0.62 8.47
N ALA A 40 9.63 -0.01 7.31
CA ALA A 40 10.40 -1.26 7.19
C ALA A 40 11.84 -1.04 6.72
N ILE A 41 12.19 0.19 6.31
CA ILE A 41 13.53 0.53 5.88
C ILE A 41 14.29 1.03 7.11
N THR A 42 15.42 0.38 7.43
CA THR A 42 16.27 0.84 8.54
C THR A 42 17.06 2.07 8.13
N ASP A 43 17.53 2.86 9.10
CA ASP A 43 18.30 4.08 8.83
C ASP A 43 19.55 3.80 7.98
N GLU A 44 20.17 2.63 8.13
CA GLU A 44 21.30 2.22 7.29
C GLU A 44 20.90 1.99 5.83
N GLN A 45 19.68 1.50 5.58
CA GLN A 45 19.16 1.32 4.23
C GLN A 45 18.75 2.67 3.61
N LEU A 46 18.26 3.62 4.40
CA LEU A 46 18.02 5.00 3.95
C LEU A 46 19.34 5.70 3.57
N ALA A 47 20.37 5.56 4.41
CA ALA A 47 21.69 6.10 4.14
C ALA A 47 22.32 5.50 2.87
N ALA A 48 22.17 4.19 2.64
CA ALA A 48 22.65 3.53 1.43
C ALA A 48 21.94 4.02 0.14
N LEU A 49 20.72 4.55 0.26
CA LEU A 49 19.96 5.17 -0.83
C LEU A 49 20.27 6.67 -1.00
N GLY A 50 21.13 7.23 -0.14
CA GLY A 50 21.48 8.66 -0.14
C GLY A 50 20.41 9.57 0.46
N ILE A 51 19.52 9.02 1.29
CA ILE A 51 18.49 9.76 2.02
C ILE A 51 19.02 10.02 3.44
N GLU A 52 19.36 11.27 3.76
CA GLU A 52 19.86 11.69 5.08
C GLU A 52 18.84 12.63 5.77
N GLY A 53 18.55 12.40 7.07
CA GLY A 53 17.86 13.37 7.94
C GLY A 53 16.43 13.05 8.42
N PHE A 54 16.10 11.78 8.72
CA PHE A 54 14.87 11.42 9.45
C PHE A 54 15.11 11.35 10.97
#